data_AF-A0AAX4JUY5-F1
#
_entry.id   AF-A0AAX4JUY5-F1
#
_cell.length_a   1.000
_cell.length_b   1.000
_cell.length_c   1.000
_cell.angle_alpha   90.00
_cell.angle_beta   90.00
_cell.angle_gamma   90.00
#
_symmetry.space_group_name_H-M   'P 1'
#
loop_
_entity.id
_entity.type
_entity.pdbx_description
1 polymer ?
#
loop_
_entity_poly.entity_id
_entity_poly.type
_entity_poly.pdbx_seq_one_letter_code
_entity_poly.pdbx_strand_id
1 'polypeptide(L)'
;MINLSTLTTLSALLYLAPTTSALSSWYTEPGGVPAGSVAGDKVRGVNLGGWFIMENWMMPSFFDEAPLNQQYINDEWTFTSVLGKNESLTRLEKHWDTYITEDDFKRFANYSLNTVRIPMGYWSWVDPEEYEPYIQGQLPYLERALNWSSWYGLDVMMDLHGLPGSQNGQDHSGYKGDIGFQANTTNLDRAMEALAEMTKFVTQDKFDGVVKAIELTNEPHILEYNPAGMKFDVLADFYVKGYQVVRNNEHIIQGSKEVMVVIHDAFQPVLNWKYFWSEPTLGLNWTNYALDTHIYDAFGGADQKTYQEHLDTICYQSAALKEAQKYFPVIVGEFSLGTNTYCVDYQSCFGITLDQMISNITSSYEANLFMRQFWEVQSNVYELGAGWIFWSVHHELAGPWSWTQSAAQNWLPEDPSEKIWPFYSENSTYCLDIYNPLQGDQNMPYFPSYANPYTNIDISTVTRKFFANSTTTSNSESNSTSTLSNGTVSSSNATSSSNSTSSSTSAKSGSERPILNISFGMISLISLCLIVLL
;
A
#
# COMPACT_ATOMS: atom_id res chain seq x y z
N MET A 1 -71.44 -2.61 -1.76
CA MET A 1 -71.27 -1.57 -0.74
C MET A 1 -70.14 -1.98 0.20
N ILE A 2 -69.27 -1.03 0.47
CA ILE A 2 -67.96 -1.06 1.15
C ILE A 2 -68.09 -1.43 2.64
N ASN A 3 -67.19 -2.24 3.21
CA ASN A 3 -66.19 -1.67 4.14
C ASN A 3 -64.95 -2.55 4.44
N LEU A 4 -63.83 -1.84 4.49
CA LEU A 4 -62.43 -2.20 4.69
C LEU A 4 -62.10 -2.50 6.17
N SER A 5 -60.88 -3.03 6.35
CA SER A 5 -59.99 -3.07 7.54
C SER A 5 -59.75 -4.52 7.98
N THR A 6 -58.55 -5.09 7.99
CA THR A 6 -57.18 -4.56 8.06
C THR A 6 -56.26 -5.60 7.40
N LEU A 7 -55.38 -5.15 6.50
CA LEU A 7 -54.32 -5.98 5.92
C LEU A 7 -52.99 -5.27 6.22
N THR A 8 -52.26 -5.76 7.22
CA THR A 8 -50.84 -5.45 7.40
C THR A 8 -50.07 -6.72 7.11
N THR A 9 -49.61 -6.82 5.86
CA THR A 9 -48.65 -7.80 5.38
C THR A 9 -47.29 -7.51 5.98
N LEU A 10 -46.80 -8.43 6.81
CA LEU A 10 -45.42 -8.45 7.30
C LEU A 10 -44.55 -9.02 6.16
N SER A 11 -44.06 -8.15 5.28
CA SER A 11 -43.04 -8.52 4.30
C SER A 11 -41.69 -8.59 5.03
N ALA A 12 -41.32 -9.77 5.52
CA ALA A 12 -39.97 -10.03 5.97
C ALA A 12 -39.04 -10.03 4.75
N LEU A 13 -38.36 -8.91 4.53
CA LEU A 13 -37.13 -8.85 3.73
C LEU A 13 -36.09 -9.72 4.42
N LEU A 14 -35.95 -10.97 3.95
CA LEU A 14 -34.71 -11.71 4.11
C LEU A 14 -33.65 -10.97 3.31
N TYR A 15 -32.91 -10.08 3.98
CA TYR A 15 -31.55 -9.75 3.56
C TYR A 15 -30.74 -11.04 3.67
N LEU A 16 -30.65 -11.78 2.58
CA LEU A 16 -29.57 -12.74 2.38
C LEU A 16 -28.30 -11.90 2.42
N ALA A 17 -27.59 -11.93 3.55
CA ALA A 17 -26.20 -11.50 3.59
C ALA A 17 -25.49 -12.25 2.46
N PRO A 18 -24.74 -11.56 1.57
CA PRO A 18 -23.96 -12.26 0.57
C PRO A 18 -23.02 -13.19 1.33
N THR A 19 -23.19 -14.50 1.13
CA THR A 19 -22.15 -15.47 1.47
C THR A 19 -20.96 -15.09 0.61
N THR A 20 -20.05 -14.31 1.16
CA THR A 20 -18.78 -14.00 0.54
C THR A 20 -17.99 -15.29 0.59
N SER A 21 -18.04 -16.03 -0.53
CA SER A 21 -16.97 -16.95 -0.89
C SER A 21 -15.65 -16.20 -0.69
N ALA A 22 -14.64 -16.81 -0.08
CA ALA A 22 -13.27 -16.30 -0.16
C ALA A 22 -12.98 -15.97 -1.63
N LEU A 23 -12.50 -14.76 -1.91
CA LEU A 23 -12.27 -14.29 -3.28
C LEU A 23 -11.30 -15.27 -3.97
N SER A 24 -11.82 -16.00 -4.96
CA SER A 24 -11.10 -17.07 -5.66
C SER A 24 -10.29 -16.55 -6.86
N SER A 25 -10.07 -15.24 -6.98
CA SER A 25 -10.23 -14.61 -8.30
C SER A 25 -9.03 -13.88 -8.90
N TRP A 26 -7.88 -13.82 -8.23
CA TRP A 26 -6.64 -13.30 -8.85
C TRP A 26 -5.71 -14.43 -9.30
N TYR A 27 -6.12 -15.65 -9.01
CA TYR A 27 -5.29 -16.81 -9.01
C TYR A 27 -5.30 -17.52 -10.37
N THR A 28 -4.11 -17.85 -10.87
CA THR A 28 -3.95 -18.89 -11.89
C THR A 28 -3.86 -20.23 -11.19
N GLU A 29 -4.60 -21.26 -11.63
CA GLU A 29 -4.52 -22.60 -11.02
C GLU A 29 -3.06 -23.10 -10.86
N PRO A 30 -2.74 -23.86 -9.78
CA PRO A 30 -1.35 -24.25 -9.51
C PRO A 30 -0.84 -25.16 -10.63
N GLY A 31 0.35 -24.86 -11.16
CA GLY A 31 0.91 -25.54 -12.34
C GLY A 31 0.29 -25.12 -13.68
N GLY A 32 -0.64 -24.18 -13.67
CA GLY A 32 -1.16 -23.51 -14.87
C GLY A 32 -0.24 -22.37 -15.31
N VAL A 33 -0.12 -22.18 -16.62
CA VAL A 33 0.44 -20.95 -17.19
C VAL A 33 -0.50 -19.80 -16.79
N PRO A 34 -0.01 -18.67 -16.27
CA PRO A 34 -0.86 -17.52 -16.05
C PRO A 34 -1.59 -17.13 -17.31
N ALA A 35 -2.89 -17.39 -17.33
CA ALA A 35 -3.81 -16.85 -18.30
C ALA A 35 -4.58 -15.78 -17.54
N GLY A 36 -4.56 -14.54 -18.04
CA GLY A 36 -5.19 -13.39 -17.41
C GLY A 36 -6.50 -13.76 -16.72
N SER A 37 -6.62 -13.38 -15.46
CA SER A 37 -7.76 -13.67 -14.56
C SER A 37 -9.06 -13.86 -15.35
N VAL A 38 -9.54 -15.10 -15.43
CA VAL A 38 -10.79 -15.44 -16.12
C VAL A 38 -11.93 -14.80 -15.34
N ALA A 39 -12.34 -13.58 -15.73
CA ALA A 39 -13.47 -12.84 -15.18
C ALA A 39 -13.62 -12.97 -13.64
N GLY A 40 -12.51 -12.89 -12.93
CA GLY A 40 -12.48 -12.83 -11.47
C GLY A 40 -12.76 -11.42 -10.94
N ASP A 41 -12.98 -11.27 -9.63
CA ASP A 41 -12.98 -9.96 -8.97
C ASP A 41 -11.61 -9.28 -9.16
N LYS A 42 -11.63 -8.02 -9.61
CA LYS A 42 -10.45 -7.20 -9.91
C LYS A 42 -9.72 -6.76 -8.65
N VAL A 43 -8.42 -6.50 -8.77
CA VAL A 43 -7.66 -5.78 -7.75
C VAL A 43 -8.23 -4.38 -7.57
N ARG A 44 -8.68 -4.06 -6.37
CA ARG A 44 -9.20 -2.74 -6.00
C ARG A 44 -8.72 -2.41 -4.60
N GLY A 45 -7.52 -1.84 -4.53
CA GLY A 45 -6.82 -1.67 -3.28
C GLY A 45 -6.30 -0.27 -3.00
N VAL A 46 -5.64 -0.16 -1.86
CA VAL A 46 -4.93 1.04 -1.42
C VAL A 46 -3.59 0.66 -0.79
N ASN A 47 -2.57 1.46 -1.01
CA ASN A 47 -1.26 1.32 -0.39
C ASN A 47 -1.27 1.89 1.03
N LEU A 48 -0.60 1.22 1.96
CA LEU A 48 -0.36 1.72 3.33
C LEU A 48 1.00 2.45 3.41
N GLY A 49 1.25 3.35 2.44
CA GLY A 49 2.50 4.11 2.32
C GLY A 49 2.70 5.09 3.48
N GLY A 50 3.97 5.39 3.77
CA GLY A 50 4.37 6.22 4.91
C GLY A 50 4.26 5.53 6.28
N TRP A 51 3.81 4.27 6.37
CA TRP A 51 3.61 3.59 7.66
C TRP A 51 4.88 2.91 8.20
N PHE A 52 5.37 1.86 7.52
CA PHE A 52 6.57 1.10 7.95
C PHE A 52 7.86 1.52 7.24
N ILE A 53 7.73 2.39 6.24
CA ILE A 53 8.82 3.10 5.58
C ILE A 53 8.41 4.57 5.49
N MET A 54 9.24 5.46 5.99
CA MET A 54 8.87 6.87 6.07
C MET A 54 9.11 7.61 4.76
N GLU A 55 8.09 8.35 4.35
CA GLU A 55 8.14 9.31 3.28
C GLU A 55 7.73 10.67 3.82
N ASN A 56 8.71 11.56 3.89
CA ASN A 56 8.56 12.85 4.58
C ASN A 56 7.42 13.71 4.03
N TRP A 57 7.20 13.64 2.72
CA TRP A 57 6.19 14.43 2.04
C TRP A 57 4.76 14.07 2.46
N MET A 58 4.49 12.81 2.79
CA MET A 58 3.14 12.35 3.14
C MET A 58 2.66 12.89 4.50
N MET A 59 3.59 13.03 5.46
CA MET A 59 3.31 13.38 6.87
C MET A 59 4.18 14.54 7.38
N PRO A 60 4.08 15.75 6.83
CA PRO A 60 4.94 16.89 7.18
C PRO A 60 4.94 17.22 8.67
N SER A 61 3.79 17.12 9.35
CA SER A 61 3.68 17.43 10.79
C SER A 61 4.55 16.52 11.66
N PHE A 62 4.76 15.27 11.24
CA PHE A 62 5.64 14.33 11.92
C PHE A 62 7.11 14.82 11.96
N PHE A 63 7.53 15.57 10.95
CA PHE A 63 8.87 16.13 10.82
C PHE A 63 9.00 17.56 11.38
N ASP A 64 7.89 18.21 11.77
CA ASP A 64 7.86 19.56 12.36
C ASP A 64 8.07 19.58 13.89
N GLU A 65 8.70 18.53 14.42
CA GLU A 65 9.08 18.44 15.83
C GLU A 65 10.60 18.48 16.02
N ALA A 66 11.10 19.31 16.94
CA ALA A 66 12.53 19.39 17.22
C ALA A 66 13.11 18.03 17.66
N PRO A 67 14.35 17.68 17.27
CA PRO A 67 15.28 18.46 16.44
C PRO A 67 15.09 18.31 14.93
N LEU A 68 14.10 17.54 14.44
CA LEU A 68 13.91 17.28 13.00
C LEU A 68 13.64 18.57 12.23
N ASN A 69 12.85 19.49 12.79
CA ASN A 69 12.56 20.79 12.18
C ASN A 69 13.78 21.73 12.03
N GLN A 70 14.97 21.32 12.48
CA GLN A 70 16.21 22.09 12.36
C GLN A 70 17.08 21.64 11.18
N GLN A 71 16.74 20.54 10.51
CA GLN A 71 17.49 19.96 9.41
C GLN A 71 16.54 19.45 8.33
N TYR A 72 17.02 19.31 7.10
CA TYR A 72 16.22 18.70 6.06
C TYR A 72 16.27 17.17 6.23
N ILE A 73 15.14 16.58 6.60
CA ILE A 73 14.98 15.14 6.73
C ILE A 73 14.39 14.63 5.42
N ASN A 74 15.24 14.00 4.62
CA ASN A 74 14.91 13.52 3.29
C ASN A 74 14.50 12.05 3.25
N ASP A 75 14.84 11.25 4.26
CA ASP A 75 14.57 9.81 4.31
C ASP A 75 14.60 9.27 5.75
N GLU A 76 14.22 8.00 5.92
CA GLU A 76 14.22 7.31 7.21
C GLU A 76 15.63 7.13 7.79
N TRP A 77 16.65 6.98 6.95
CA TRP A 77 18.05 6.96 7.36
C TRP A 77 18.45 8.23 8.10
N THR A 78 18.13 9.38 7.53
CA THR A 78 18.48 10.69 8.08
C THR A 78 17.66 10.98 9.33
N PHE A 79 16.37 10.62 9.35
CA PHE A 79 15.53 10.70 10.54
C PHE A 79 16.15 9.95 11.72
N THR A 80 16.53 8.68 11.51
CA THR A 80 17.09 7.84 12.57
C THR A 80 18.48 8.29 13.00
N SER A 81 19.29 8.80 12.06
CA SER A 81 20.60 9.38 12.34
C SER A 81 20.52 10.64 13.21
N VAL A 82 19.55 11.52 12.96
CA VAL A 82 19.39 12.79 13.68
C VAL A 82 18.89 12.58 15.12
N LEU A 83 17.93 11.67 15.31
CA LEU A 83 17.33 11.42 16.63
C LEU A 83 18.14 10.45 17.48
N GLY A 84 18.82 9.50 16.84
CA GLY A 84 19.43 8.36 17.50
C GLY A 84 18.39 7.32 17.96
N LYS A 85 18.87 6.09 18.22
CA LYS A 85 18.02 4.89 18.30
C LYS A 85 16.83 4.99 19.28
N ASN A 86 17.04 5.51 20.49
CA ASN A 86 16.00 5.52 21.52
C ASN A 86 14.85 6.50 21.21
N GLU A 87 15.19 7.71 20.74
CA GLU A 87 14.19 8.72 20.39
C GLU A 87 13.47 8.33 19.09
N SER A 88 14.20 7.79 18.11
CA SER A 88 13.61 7.21 16.91
C SER A 88 12.59 6.12 17.24
N LEU A 89 12.95 5.15 18.09
CA LEU A 89 12.02 4.09 18.50
C LEU A 89 10.75 4.67 19.16
N THR A 90 10.91 5.63 20.07
CA THR A 90 9.77 6.25 20.76
C THR A 90 8.80 6.93 19.77
N ARG A 91 9.33 7.66 18.79
CA ARG A 91 8.50 8.34 17.78
C ARG A 91 7.90 7.36 16.78
N LEU A 92 8.66 6.36 16.35
CA LEU A 92 8.22 5.33 15.42
C LEU A 92 7.12 4.44 16.04
N GLU A 93 7.23 4.02 17.31
CA GLU A 93 6.18 3.26 17.98
C GLU A 93 4.87 4.05 18.06
N LYS A 94 4.94 5.35 18.37
CA LYS A 94 3.77 6.24 18.34
C LYS A 94 3.19 6.32 16.92
N HIS A 95 4.03 6.53 15.92
CA HIS A 95 3.63 6.60 14.50
C HIS A 95 2.95 5.31 14.05
N TRP A 96 3.61 4.17 14.25
CA TRP A 96 3.08 2.85 13.89
C TRP A 96 1.76 2.55 14.61
N ASP A 97 1.57 3.07 15.82
CA ASP A 97 0.35 2.88 16.59
C ASP A 97 -0.85 3.71 16.07
N THR A 98 -0.59 4.95 15.63
CA THR A 98 -1.66 5.93 15.37
C THR A 98 -1.87 6.31 13.91
N TYR A 99 -0.89 6.04 13.02
CA TYR A 99 -0.96 6.50 11.63
C TYR A 99 -1.98 5.71 10.81
N ILE A 100 -1.94 4.38 10.90
CA ILE A 100 -2.95 3.47 10.33
C ILE A 100 -3.62 2.69 11.45
N THR A 101 -4.94 2.68 11.44
CA THR A 101 -5.76 2.11 12.50
C THR A 101 -6.81 1.15 11.94
N GLU A 102 -7.51 0.44 12.83
CA GLU A 102 -8.64 -0.41 12.43
C GLU A 102 -9.75 0.36 11.69
N ASP A 103 -9.95 1.64 12.03
CA ASP A 103 -10.98 2.46 11.39
C ASP A 103 -10.68 2.71 9.91
N ASP A 104 -9.40 2.72 9.50
CA ASP A 104 -9.02 2.82 8.09
C ASP A 104 -9.43 1.56 7.32
N PHE A 105 -9.23 0.37 7.91
CA PHE A 105 -9.70 -0.89 7.33
C PHE A 105 -11.23 -0.96 7.22
N LYS A 106 -11.96 -0.38 8.18
CA LYS A 106 -13.41 -0.22 8.06
C LYS A 106 -13.79 0.70 6.91
N ARG A 107 -13.08 1.82 6.70
CA ARG A 107 -13.32 2.72 5.55
C ARG A 107 -13.07 2.00 4.23
N PHE A 108 -12.00 1.21 4.14
CA PHE A 108 -11.69 0.43 2.93
C PHE A 108 -12.83 -0.55 2.61
N ALA A 109 -13.31 -1.29 3.61
CA ALA A 109 -14.44 -2.20 3.44
C ALA A 109 -15.75 -1.46 3.12
N ASN A 110 -15.98 -0.28 3.70
CA ASN A 110 -17.13 0.56 3.38
C ASN A 110 -17.14 0.98 1.90
N TYR A 111 -15.94 1.25 1.35
CA TYR A 111 -15.72 1.59 -0.05
C TYR A 111 -15.52 0.34 -0.95
N SER A 112 -15.90 -0.84 -0.47
CA SER A 112 -15.79 -2.11 -1.20
C SER A 112 -14.40 -2.38 -1.80
N LEU A 113 -13.34 -1.83 -1.18
CA LEU A 113 -11.98 -2.23 -1.49
C LEU A 113 -11.76 -3.66 -1.02
N ASN A 114 -10.91 -4.38 -1.75
CA ASN A 114 -10.63 -5.79 -1.48
C ASN A 114 -9.15 -6.07 -1.21
N THR A 115 -8.27 -5.07 -1.28
CA THR A 115 -6.81 -5.27 -1.11
C THR A 115 -6.13 -4.13 -0.39
N VAL A 116 -5.12 -4.46 0.40
CA VAL A 116 -4.09 -3.50 0.83
C VAL A 116 -2.71 -3.95 0.39
N ARG A 117 -1.89 -3.02 -0.11
CA ARG A 117 -0.45 -3.22 -0.32
C ARG A 117 0.33 -2.62 0.84
N ILE A 118 1.26 -3.38 1.42
CA ILE A 118 1.98 -3.00 2.65
C ILE A 118 3.49 -2.89 2.36
N PRO A 119 4.00 -1.67 2.11
CA PRO A 119 5.42 -1.39 1.95
C PRO A 119 6.20 -1.61 3.25
N MET A 120 7.28 -2.38 3.21
CA MET A 120 8.22 -2.55 4.33
C MET A 120 9.67 -2.59 3.85
N GLY A 121 10.57 -1.86 4.53
CA GLY A 121 12.00 -1.94 4.27
C GLY A 121 12.62 -3.24 4.82
N TYR A 122 13.73 -3.68 4.20
CA TYR A 122 14.44 -4.91 4.60
C TYR A 122 14.85 -4.94 6.09
N TRP A 123 15.09 -3.77 6.70
CA TRP A 123 15.48 -3.65 8.10
C TRP A 123 14.41 -4.17 9.08
N SER A 124 13.17 -4.32 8.62
CA SER A 124 12.09 -4.96 9.40
C SER A 124 12.28 -6.48 9.58
N TRP A 125 13.10 -7.10 8.73
CA TRP A 125 13.23 -8.55 8.60
C TRP A 125 14.63 -9.07 8.91
N VAL A 126 15.65 -8.25 8.65
CA VAL A 126 17.06 -8.57 8.88
C VAL A 126 17.67 -7.47 9.73
N ASP A 127 18.55 -7.86 10.65
CA ASP A 127 19.26 -6.90 11.50
C ASP A 127 20.03 -5.88 10.63
N PRO A 128 19.85 -4.57 10.90
CA PRO A 128 20.68 -3.55 10.29
C PRO A 128 22.16 -3.74 10.64
N GLU A 129 23.04 -3.48 9.67
CA GLU A 129 24.48 -3.41 9.91
C GLU A 129 24.82 -2.23 10.86
N GLU A 130 26.00 -2.24 11.49
CA GLU A 130 26.33 -1.27 12.55
C GLU A 130 26.23 0.20 12.11
N TYR A 131 26.53 0.48 10.83
CA TYR A 131 26.45 1.83 10.26
C TYR A 131 25.05 2.22 9.81
N GLU A 132 24.12 1.26 9.74
CA GLU A 132 22.73 1.49 9.33
C GLU A 132 21.91 1.94 10.57
N PRO A 133 21.31 3.13 10.53
CA PRO A 133 20.67 3.74 11.70
C PRO A 133 19.25 3.23 11.96
N TYR A 134 18.72 2.36 11.08
CA TYR A 134 17.34 1.87 11.11
C TYR A 134 16.94 1.24 12.45
N ILE A 135 15.63 1.31 12.72
CA ILE A 135 15.01 0.80 13.93
C ILE A 135 14.03 -0.32 13.57
N GLN A 136 14.09 -1.40 14.34
CA GLN A 136 13.13 -2.50 14.28
C GLN A 136 12.02 -2.32 15.33
N GLY A 137 10.85 -2.86 15.03
CA GLY A 137 9.67 -2.84 15.91
C GLY A 137 8.33 -2.92 15.16
N GLN A 138 8.36 -3.05 13.84
CA GLN A 138 7.20 -3.00 12.94
C GLN A 138 6.29 -4.23 13.06
N LEU A 139 6.83 -5.41 13.35
CA LEU A 139 6.11 -6.69 13.21
C LEU A 139 4.82 -6.82 14.03
N PRO A 140 4.72 -6.34 15.29
CA PRO A 140 3.46 -6.33 16.02
C PRO A 140 2.36 -5.53 15.32
N TYR A 141 2.72 -4.43 14.65
CA TYR A 141 1.80 -3.57 13.92
C TYR A 141 1.38 -4.20 12.59
N LEU A 142 2.31 -4.87 11.89
CA LEU A 142 1.98 -5.71 10.74
C LEU A 142 0.98 -6.81 11.13
N GLU A 143 1.19 -7.50 12.26
CA GLU A 143 0.25 -8.51 12.74
C GLU A 143 -1.15 -7.92 13.01
N ARG A 144 -1.26 -6.69 13.51
CA ARG A 144 -2.56 -6.00 13.60
C ARG A 144 -3.17 -5.77 12.22
N ALA A 145 -2.38 -5.29 11.26
CA ALA A 145 -2.84 -5.06 9.89
C ALA A 145 -3.37 -6.34 9.24
N LEU A 146 -2.63 -7.45 9.32
CA LEU A 146 -3.06 -8.75 8.77
C LEU A 146 -4.35 -9.26 9.43
N ASN A 147 -4.52 -9.04 10.73
CA ASN A 147 -5.76 -9.36 11.43
C ASN A 147 -6.92 -8.46 10.97
N TRP A 148 -6.71 -7.14 10.84
CA TRP A 148 -7.72 -6.21 10.32
C TRP A 148 -8.11 -6.57 8.88
N SER A 149 -7.13 -6.86 8.02
CA SER A 149 -7.35 -7.37 6.67
C SER A 149 -8.29 -8.58 6.66
N SER A 150 -7.99 -9.59 7.49
CA SER A 150 -8.84 -10.77 7.63
C SER A 150 -10.25 -10.41 8.10
N TRP A 151 -10.39 -9.60 9.16
CA TRP A 151 -11.70 -9.25 9.72
C TRP A 151 -12.58 -8.45 8.77
N TYR A 152 -11.99 -7.66 7.87
CA TYR A 152 -12.76 -6.81 6.96
C TYR A 152 -12.84 -7.38 5.54
N GLY A 153 -12.12 -8.48 5.26
CA GLY A 153 -12.13 -9.17 3.97
C GLY A 153 -11.31 -8.46 2.91
N LEU A 154 -10.13 -7.96 3.32
CA LEU A 154 -9.11 -7.39 2.44
C LEU A 154 -7.98 -8.41 2.31
N ASP A 155 -7.61 -8.73 1.08
CA ASP A 155 -6.39 -9.47 0.77
C ASP A 155 -5.17 -8.55 0.96
N VAL A 156 -4.00 -9.15 1.19
CA VAL A 156 -2.76 -8.43 1.42
C VAL A 156 -1.72 -8.76 0.34
N MET A 157 -1.15 -7.70 -0.22
CA MET A 157 0.09 -7.74 -0.99
C MET A 157 1.22 -7.18 -0.11
N MET A 158 2.13 -8.04 0.32
CA MET A 158 3.34 -7.59 1.00
C MET A 158 4.35 -7.09 -0.01
N ASP A 159 5.05 -6.01 0.30
CA ASP A 159 6.05 -5.43 -0.59
C ASP A 159 7.35 -5.13 0.15
N LEU A 160 8.45 -5.73 -0.33
CA LEU A 160 9.80 -5.41 0.13
C LEU A 160 10.25 -4.09 -0.51
N HIS A 161 9.76 -2.99 0.05
CA HIS A 161 9.81 -1.68 -0.59
C HIS A 161 11.21 -1.04 -0.62
N GLY A 162 12.11 -1.46 0.26
CA GLY A 162 13.50 -1.00 0.31
C GLY A 162 14.47 -2.16 0.45
N LEU A 163 15.44 -2.25 -0.45
CA LEU A 163 16.52 -3.25 -0.42
C LEU A 163 17.79 -2.70 0.28
N PRO A 164 18.65 -3.57 0.83
CA PRO A 164 19.96 -3.16 1.34
C PRO A 164 20.77 -2.40 0.28
N GLY A 165 21.30 -1.23 0.66
CA GLY A 165 22.02 -0.33 -0.25
C GLY A 165 21.14 0.44 -1.24
N SER A 166 19.81 0.34 -1.18
CA SER A 166 18.85 0.94 -2.11
C SER A 166 18.92 0.42 -3.56
N GLN A 167 17.75 0.11 -4.10
CA GLN A 167 17.53 -0.33 -5.47
C GLN A 167 17.27 0.82 -6.45
N ASN A 168 17.03 2.03 -5.97
CA ASN A 168 16.61 3.16 -6.80
C ASN A 168 17.16 4.54 -6.38
N GLY A 169 17.80 4.63 -5.21
CA GLY A 169 18.42 5.85 -4.69
C GLY A 169 17.40 6.90 -4.23
N GLN A 170 16.12 6.52 -4.11
CA GLN A 170 15.06 7.41 -3.69
C GLN A 170 14.77 7.28 -2.20
N ASP A 171 14.18 8.31 -1.63
CA ASP A 171 13.80 8.39 -0.21
C ASP A 171 12.85 7.29 0.23
N HIS A 172 11.85 6.97 -0.60
CA HIS A 172 10.92 5.87 -0.34
C HIS A 172 11.60 4.49 -0.28
N SER A 173 12.84 4.30 -0.75
CA SER A 173 13.60 3.06 -0.48
C SER A 173 14.23 3.00 0.94
N GLY A 174 14.08 4.08 1.72
CA GLY A 174 14.64 4.25 3.06
C GLY A 174 15.97 4.99 3.11
N TYR A 175 16.63 5.18 1.96
CA TYR A 175 17.89 5.91 1.83
C TYR A 175 17.98 6.59 0.47
N LYS A 176 17.97 7.93 0.46
CA LYS A 176 18.11 8.73 -0.75
C LYS A 176 19.60 8.98 -1.03
N GLY A 177 20.08 8.52 -2.17
CA GLY A 177 21.50 8.61 -2.51
C GLY A 177 21.89 7.67 -3.64
N ASP A 178 23.08 7.09 -3.52
CA ASP A 178 23.61 6.15 -4.51
C ASP A 178 22.82 4.83 -4.52
N ILE A 179 22.69 4.23 -5.71
CA ILE A 179 22.11 2.90 -5.89
C ILE A 179 23.19 1.86 -5.59
N GLY A 180 23.21 1.39 -4.35
CA GLY A 180 24.21 0.49 -3.79
C GLY A 180 23.83 -0.99 -3.81
N PHE A 181 22.61 -1.37 -4.20
CA PHE A 181 22.17 -2.78 -4.17
C PHE A 181 23.14 -3.73 -4.90
N GLN A 182 23.56 -3.38 -6.12
CA GLN A 182 24.51 -4.19 -6.90
C GLN A 182 25.99 -4.04 -6.48
N ALA A 183 26.31 -3.09 -5.60
CA ALA A 183 27.69 -2.74 -5.27
C ALA A 183 28.33 -3.70 -4.24
N ASN A 184 27.51 -4.46 -3.50
CA ASN A 184 27.97 -5.37 -2.47
C ASN A 184 27.18 -6.69 -2.52
N THR A 185 27.88 -7.81 -2.60
CA THR A 185 27.23 -9.13 -2.64
C THR A 185 26.45 -9.45 -1.38
N THR A 186 26.79 -8.87 -0.22
CA THR A 186 26.00 -9.07 1.01
C THR A 186 24.61 -8.43 0.92
N ASN A 187 24.40 -7.42 0.07
CA ASN A 187 23.09 -6.81 -0.11
C ASN A 187 22.09 -7.79 -0.73
N LEU A 188 22.53 -8.57 -1.72
CA LEU A 188 21.70 -9.62 -2.33
C LEU A 188 21.35 -10.69 -1.29
N ASP A 189 22.33 -11.19 -0.53
CA ASP A 189 22.12 -12.22 0.48
C ASP A 189 21.14 -11.75 1.57
N ARG A 190 21.31 -10.53 2.06
CA ARG A 190 20.40 -9.90 3.05
C ARG A 190 19.00 -9.67 2.48
N ALA A 191 18.88 -9.30 1.21
CA ALA A 191 17.57 -9.19 0.57
C ALA A 191 16.87 -10.55 0.44
N MET A 192 17.61 -11.62 0.11
CA MET A 192 17.07 -12.98 0.11
C MET A 192 16.65 -13.43 1.51
N GLU A 193 17.44 -13.11 2.54
CA GLU A 193 17.08 -13.38 3.94
C GLU A 193 15.82 -12.62 4.35
N ALA A 194 15.71 -11.33 4.00
CA ALA A 194 14.52 -10.53 4.27
C ALA A 194 13.26 -11.11 3.61
N LEU A 195 13.34 -11.50 2.34
CA LEU A 195 12.24 -12.18 1.63
C LEU A 195 11.87 -13.51 2.31
N ALA A 196 12.87 -14.29 2.75
CA ALA A 196 12.62 -15.57 3.43
C ALA A 196 11.90 -15.36 4.77
N GLU A 197 12.36 -14.44 5.61
CA GLU A 197 11.76 -14.15 6.91
C GLU A 197 10.37 -13.53 6.77
N MET A 198 10.19 -12.60 5.83
CA MET A 198 8.87 -12.07 5.49
C MET A 198 7.91 -13.18 5.08
N THR A 199 8.32 -14.04 4.14
CA THR A 199 7.48 -15.13 3.63
C THR A 199 7.08 -16.09 4.76
N LYS A 200 8.02 -16.51 5.60
CA LYS A 200 7.74 -17.38 6.75
C LYS A 200 6.78 -16.74 7.74
N PHE A 201 6.94 -15.45 8.01
CA PHE A 201 6.10 -14.73 8.95
C PHE A 201 4.66 -14.62 8.43
N VAL A 202 4.49 -14.10 7.22
CA VAL A 202 3.18 -13.72 6.68
C VAL A 202 2.33 -14.91 6.22
N THR A 203 2.94 -16.09 6.06
CA THR A 203 2.25 -17.34 5.68
C THR A 203 1.92 -18.25 6.87
N GLN A 204 2.14 -17.80 8.12
CA GLN A 204 1.76 -18.57 9.31
C GLN A 204 0.25 -18.85 9.36
N ASP A 205 -0.14 -20.03 9.84
CA ASP A 205 -1.53 -20.48 10.00
C ASP A 205 -2.44 -19.45 10.67
N LYS A 206 -1.90 -18.68 11.63
CA LYS A 206 -2.66 -17.67 12.38
C LYS A 206 -3.23 -16.54 11.51
N PHE A 207 -2.70 -16.35 10.29
CA PHE A 207 -3.15 -15.35 9.35
C PHE A 207 -4.14 -15.89 8.30
N ASP A 208 -4.48 -17.19 8.36
CA ASP A 208 -5.50 -17.84 7.52
C ASP A 208 -5.36 -17.53 6.00
N GLY A 209 -4.11 -17.40 5.54
CA GLY A 209 -3.81 -17.11 4.14
C GLY A 209 -4.30 -15.74 3.65
N VAL A 210 -4.45 -14.74 4.54
CA VAL A 210 -4.85 -13.36 4.16
C VAL A 210 -3.86 -12.70 3.19
N VAL A 211 -2.58 -13.08 3.25
CA VAL A 211 -1.57 -12.62 2.30
C VAL A 211 -1.68 -13.44 1.02
N LYS A 212 -2.03 -12.77 -0.07
CA LYS A 212 -2.20 -13.38 -1.40
C LYS A 212 -1.03 -13.13 -2.32
N ALA A 213 -0.25 -12.08 -2.07
CA ALA A 213 0.87 -11.68 -2.91
C ALA A 213 2.07 -11.21 -2.09
N ILE A 214 3.27 -11.46 -2.63
CA ILE A 214 4.55 -10.93 -2.16
C ILE A 214 5.27 -10.31 -3.36
N GLU A 215 5.50 -9.00 -3.29
CA GLU A 215 6.33 -8.26 -4.22
C GLU A 215 7.80 -8.33 -3.81
N LEU A 216 8.66 -8.71 -4.75
CA LEU A 216 10.07 -8.96 -4.45
C LEU A 216 10.86 -7.68 -4.17
N THR A 217 10.54 -6.59 -4.86
CA THR A 217 11.09 -5.26 -4.61
C THR A 217 10.27 -4.20 -5.31
N ASN A 218 10.12 -3.05 -4.66
CA ASN A 218 9.53 -1.86 -5.25
C ASN A 218 10.52 -1.14 -6.20
N GLU A 219 10.03 -0.67 -7.35
CA GLU A 219 10.67 0.34 -8.21
C GLU A 219 12.21 0.26 -8.39
N PRO A 220 12.82 -0.86 -8.82
CA PRO A 220 14.26 -0.90 -9.06
C PRO A 220 14.64 -0.06 -10.29
N HIS A 221 15.63 0.82 -10.15
CA HIS A 221 16.17 1.60 -11.27
C HIS A 221 17.26 0.83 -12.01
N ILE A 222 17.13 0.71 -13.33
CA ILE A 222 18.13 0.05 -14.19
C ILE A 222 18.88 1.04 -15.10
N LEU A 223 20.06 0.62 -15.57
CA LEU A 223 20.98 1.42 -16.41
C LEU A 223 20.37 1.97 -17.70
N GLU A 224 19.34 1.31 -18.24
CA GLU A 224 18.74 1.69 -19.52
C GLU A 224 18.10 3.09 -19.49
N TYR A 225 17.57 3.50 -18.33
CA TYR A 225 16.88 4.78 -18.15
C TYR A 225 17.46 5.66 -17.05
N ASN A 226 18.29 5.07 -16.17
CA ASN A 226 18.99 5.81 -15.13
C ASN A 226 20.49 5.45 -15.19
N PRO A 227 21.40 6.37 -15.52
CA PRO A 227 22.84 6.07 -15.58
C PRO A 227 23.45 5.64 -14.24
N ALA A 228 22.77 5.93 -13.12
CA ALA A 228 23.13 5.44 -11.79
C ALA A 228 22.49 4.09 -11.44
N GLY A 229 21.59 3.57 -12.29
CA GLY A 229 20.82 2.34 -12.08
C GLY A 229 21.67 1.06 -12.05
N MET A 230 21.03 -0.03 -11.66
CA MET A 230 21.64 -1.36 -11.69
C MET A 230 21.60 -1.99 -13.08
N LYS A 231 22.50 -2.93 -13.35
CA LYS A 231 22.43 -3.72 -14.58
C LYS A 231 21.19 -4.62 -14.55
N PHE A 232 20.54 -4.79 -15.71
CA PHE A 232 19.36 -5.64 -15.81
C PHE A 232 19.64 -7.11 -15.50
N ASP A 233 20.84 -7.63 -15.80
CA ASP A 233 21.22 -9.00 -15.45
C ASP A 233 21.28 -9.24 -13.93
N VAL A 234 21.68 -8.23 -13.16
CA VAL A 234 21.64 -8.25 -11.69
C VAL A 234 20.19 -8.28 -11.19
N LEU A 235 19.32 -7.45 -11.76
CA LEU A 235 17.89 -7.45 -11.41
C LEU A 235 17.21 -8.78 -11.78
N ALA A 236 17.50 -9.31 -12.96
CA ALA A 236 16.97 -10.58 -13.44
C ALA A 236 17.40 -11.74 -12.51
N ASP A 237 18.68 -11.78 -12.11
CA ASP A 237 19.19 -12.76 -11.14
C ASP A 237 18.50 -12.61 -9.77
N PHE A 238 18.28 -11.37 -9.30
CA PHE A 238 17.50 -11.11 -8.10
C PHE A 238 16.06 -11.63 -8.20
N TYR A 239 15.34 -11.38 -9.29
CA TYR A 239 13.97 -11.87 -9.47
C TYR A 239 13.88 -13.39 -9.52
N VAL A 240 14.80 -14.06 -10.21
CA VAL A 240 14.88 -15.53 -10.26
C VAL A 240 15.11 -16.09 -8.86
N LYS A 241 16.09 -15.56 -8.11
CA LYS A 241 16.42 -16.01 -6.76
C LYS A 241 15.31 -15.70 -5.76
N GLY A 242 14.75 -14.49 -5.80
CA GLY A 242 13.67 -14.05 -4.93
C GLY A 242 12.41 -14.91 -5.10
N TYR A 243 12.05 -15.24 -6.35
CA TYR A 243 10.98 -16.20 -6.64
C TYR A 243 11.23 -17.57 -5.99
N GLN A 244 12.43 -18.11 -6.13
CA GLN A 244 12.80 -19.38 -5.49
C GLN A 244 12.77 -19.28 -3.96
N VAL A 245 13.21 -18.17 -3.39
CA VAL A 245 13.17 -17.93 -1.94
C VAL A 245 11.74 -17.94 -1.43
N VAL A 246 10.81 -17.24 -2.08
CA VAL A 246 9.39 -17.26 -1.68
C VAL A 246 8.83 -18.68 -1.76
N ARG A 247 9.00 -19.37 -2.90
CA ARG A 247 8.52 -20.75 -3.09
C ARG A 247 9.10 -21.75 -2.09
N ASN A 248 10.35 -21.58 -1.68
CA ASN A 248 11.01 -22.47 -0.72
C ASN A 248 10.61 -22.23 0.74
N ASN A 249 10.04 -21.06 1.06
CA ASN A 249 9.78 -20.64 2.44
C ASN A 249 8.28 -20.43 2.74
N GLU A 250 7.40 -20.42 1.75
CA GLU A 250 5.96 -20.28 1.97
C GLU A 250 5.36 -21.48 2.68
N HIS A 251 4.53 -21.22 3.69
CA HIS A 251 3.68 -22.23 4.29
C HIS A 251 2.30 -22.20 3.64
N ILE A 252 1.95 -23.27 2.91
CA ILE A 252 0.67 -23.39 2.23
C ILE A 252 -0.30 -24.17 3.13
N ILE A 253 -1.26 -23.46 3.71
CA ILE A 253 -2.34 -24.05 4.52
C ILE A 253 -3.16 -25.00 3.64
N GLN A 254 -3.67 -26.10 4.23
CA GLN A 254 -4.47 -27.08 3.51
C GLN A 254 -5.70 -26.43 2.84
N GLY A 255 -5.81 -26.59 1.52
CA GLY A 255 -6.91 -26.04 0.72
C GLY A 255 -6.65 -24.63 0.19
N SER A 256 -5.59 -23.96 0.66
CA SER A 256 -5.10 -22.69 0.13
C SER A 256 -4.16 -22.90 -1.06
N LYS A 257 -3.74 -21.80 -1.66
CA LYS A 257 -2.88 -21.75 -2.83
C LYS A 257 -1.52 -21.13 -2.49
N GLU A 258 -0.53 -21.35 -3.36
CA GLU A 258 0.74 -20.61 -3.34
C GLU A 258 0.46 -19.10 -3.30
N VAL A 259 1.29 -18.33 -2.60
CA VAL A 259 1.25 -16.87 -2.72
C VAL A 259 1.71 -16.45 -4.12
N MET A 260 1.12 -15.38 -4.63
CA MET A 260 1.54 -14.80 -5.89
C MET A 260 2.89 -14.08 -5.72
N VAL A 261 3.87 -14.41 -6.54
CA VAL A 261 5.13 -13.66 -6.58
C VAL A 261 5.00 -12.53 -7.58
N VAL A 262 5.12 -11.30 -7.10
CA VAL A 262 5.00 -10.09 -7.92
C VAL A 262 6.39 -9.48 -8.13
N ILE A 263 6.65 -9.03 -9.35
CA ILE A 263 7.85 -8.26 -9.67
C ILE A 263 7.44 -6.89 -10.23
N HIS A 264 8.12 -5.83 -9.81
CA HIS A 264 7.95 -4.51 -10.41
C HIS A 264 8.55 -4.48 -11.83
N ASP A 265 7.95 -3.70 -12.73
CA ASP A 265 8.34 -3.62 -14.13
C ASP A 265 9.67 -2.91 -14.42
N ALA A 266 10.35 -2.41 -13.37
CA ALA A 266 11.58 -1.63 -13.44
C ALA A 266 11.52 -0.46 -14.44
N PHE A 267 10.35 0.16 -14.55
CA PHE A 267 10.02 1.23 -15.49
C PHE A 267 10.19 0.83 -16.95
N GLN A 268 10.09 -0.48 -17.23
CA GLN A 268 10.13 -1.04 -18.58
C GLN A 268 8.72 -1.22 -19.13
N PRO A 269 8.53 -1.11 -20.46
CA PRO A 269 7.25 -1.43 -21.07
C PRO A 269 6.73 -2.81 -20.63
N VAL A 270 5.51 -2.87 -20.10
CA VAL A 270 4.93 -4.08 -19.49
C VAL A 270 5.04 -5.33 -20.37
N LEU A 271 4.91 -5.18 -21.70
CA LEU A 271 5.00 -6.29 -22.65
C LEU A 271 6.40 -6.90 -22.79
N ASN A 272 7.46 -6.21 -22.36
CA ASN A 272 8.83 -6.74 -22.40
C ASN A 272 8.99 -7.91 -21.43
N TRP A 273 8.26 -7.92 -20.32
CA TRP A 273 8.34 -8.96 -19.28
C TRP A 273 7.86 -10.35 -19.76
N LYS A 274 7.13 -10.42 -20.88
CA LYS A 274 6.83 -11.71 -21.52
C LYS A 274 8.09 -12.45 -21.96
N TYR A 275 9.14 -11.73 -22.35
CA TYR A 275 10.41 -12.33 -22.78
C TYR A 275 11.19 -12.86 -21.59
N PHE A 276 11.15 -12.17 -20.45
CA PHE A 276 11.76 -12.64 -19.21
C PHE A 276 11.17 -13.99 -18.78
N TRP A 277 9.83 -14.10 -18.68
CA TRP A 277 9.20 -15.36 -18.25
C TRP A 277 9.25 -16.49 -19.29
N SER A 278 9.47 -16.17 -20.57
CA SER A 278 9.60 -17.17 -21.63
C SER A 278 11.04 -17.60 -21.93
N GLU A 279 12.04 -16.99 -21.27
CA GLU A 279 13.46 -17.27 -21.50
C GLU A 279 13.85 -18.67 -20.96
N PRO A 280 14.12 -19.65 -21.82
CA PRO A 280 14.37 -21.03 -21.38
C PRO A 280 15.65 -21.16 -20.54
N THR A 281 16.61 -20.25 -20.71
CA THR A 281 17.88 -20.28 -19.96
C THR A 281 17.74 -19.92 -18.48
N LEU A 282 16.62 -19.31 -18.06
CA LEU A 282 16.33 -19.10 -16.63
C LEU A 282 15.98 -20.41 -15.92
N GLY A 283 15.59 -21.46 -16.64
CA GLY A 283 15.39 -22.81 -16.10
C GLY A 283 14.26 -22.94 -15.06
N LEU A 284 13.36 -21.95 -14.99
CA LEU A 284 12.25 -21.92 -14.04
C LEU A 284 10.94 -22.35 -14.69
N ASN A 285 10.19 -23.19 -13.98
CA ASN A 285 8.77 -23.43 -14.27
C ASN A 285 7.94 -22.49 -13.40
N TRP A 286 7.78 -21.25 -13.86
CA TRP A 286 7.09 -20.20 -13.13
C TRP A 286 5.61 -20.57 -12.88
N THR A 287 5.16 -20.45 -11.63
CA THR A 287 3.76 -20.62 -11.21
C THR A 287 3.34 -19.42 -10.39
N ASN A 288 2.06 -19.03 -10.53
CA ASN A 288 1.41 -17.98 -9.77
C ASN A 288 2.26 -16.71 -9.58
N TYR A 289 2.52 -16.02 -10.69
CA TYR A 289 3.30 -14.79 -10.73
C TYR A 289 2.51 -13.66 -11.39
N ALA A 290 2.89 -12.42 -11.11
CA ALA A 290 2.33 -11.23 -11.75
C ALA A 290 3.38 -10.13 -11.93
N LEU A 291 3.02 -9.17 -12.79
CA LEU A 291 3.77 -7.94 -12.97
C LEU A 291 3.06 -6.80 -12.21
N ASP A 292 3.84 -6.01 -11.48
CA ASP A 292 3.42 -4.70 -10.99
C ASP A 292 3.96 -3.60 -11.93
N THR A 293 3.13 -2.60 -12.22
CA THR A 293 3.49 -1.39 -12.97
C THR A 293 2.93 -0.16 -12.28
N HIS A 294 3.71 0.91 -12.22
CA HIS A 294 3.30 2.16 -11.59
C HIS A 294 2.98 3.22 -12.65
N ILE A 295 1.77 3.78 -12.58
CA ILE A 295 1.27 4.71 -13.61
C ILE A 295 0.83 6.00 -12.92
N TYR A 296 1.67 7.03 -13.04
CA TYR A 296 1.37 8.37 -12.58
C TYR A 296 1.36 9.36 -13.75
N ASP A 297 0.47 10.35 -13.69
CA ASP A 297 0.50 11.50 -14.60
C ASP A 297 0.68 12.82 -13.84
N ALA A 298 1.70 12.85 -12.98
CA ALA A 298 2.05 14.00 -12.13
C ALA A 298 3.47 14.53 -12.36
N PHE A 299 4.30 13.78 -13.08
CA PHE A 299 5.73 14.05 -13.24
C PHE A 299 6.05 14.49 -14.68
N GLY A 300 7.26 15.00 -14.91
CA GLY A 300 7.76 15.25 -16.27
C GLY A 300 7.01 16.33 -17.06
N GLY A 301 6.44 17.34 -16.38
CA GLY A 301 5.69 18.43 -17.02
C GLY A 301 4.19 18.18 -17.17
N ALA A 302 3.65 17.17 -16.47
CA ALA A 302 2.22 16.88 -16.44
C ALA A 302 1.36 18.06 -15.96
N ASP A 303 1.92 18.97 -15.16
CA ASP A 303 1.27 20.19 -14.68
C ASP A 303 0.87 21.18 -15.81
N GLN A 304 1.42 21.00 -17.00
CA GLN A 304 1.11 21.80 -18.19
C GLN A 304 -0.01 21.19 -19.06
N LYS A 305 -0.47 19.97 -18.73
CA LYS A 305 -1.52 19.29 -19.49
C LYS A 305 -2.90 19.86 -19.16
N THR A 306 -3.75 19.87 -20.16
CA THR A 306 -5.20 20.04 -20.00
C THR A 306 -5.81 18.78 -19.38
N TYR A 307 -7.03 18.91 -18.85
CA TYR A 307 -7.79 17.77 -18.34
C TYR A 307 -7.94 16.64 -19.37
N GLN A 308 -8.23 16.98 -20.64
CA GLN A 308 -8.35 15.96 -21.68
C GLN A 308 -7.01 15.25 -21.96
N GLU A 309 -5.90 15.97 -21.94
CA GLU A 309 -4.56 15.37 -22.14
C GLU A 309 -4.17 14.41 -21.02
N HIS A 310 -4.59 14.69 -19.77
CA HIS A 310 -4.46 13.74 -18.67
C HIS A 310 -5.28 12.47 -18.93
N LEU A 311 -6.56 12.61 -19.31
CA LEU A 311 -7.41 11.45 -19.64
C LEU A 311 -6.80 10.63 -20.79
N ASP A 312 -6.31 11.30 -21.83
CA ASP A 312 -5.69 10.65 -23.00
C ASP A 312 -4.37 9.95 -22.66
N THR A 313 -3.59 10.49 -21.72
CA THR A 313 -2.37 9.84 -21.21
C THR A 313 -2.69 8.47 -20.60
N ILE A 314 -3.80 8.38 -19.86
CA ILE A 314 -4.27 7.11 -19.29
C ILE A 314 -4.88 6.22 -20.37
N CYS A 315 -5.70 6.76 -21.28
CA CYS A 315 -6.27 6.00 -22.39
C CYS A 315 -5.18 5.28 -23.22
N TYR A 316 -4.03 5.90 -23.42
CA TYR A 316 -2.90 5.35 -24.16
C TYR A 316 -2.38 4.02 -23.57
N GLN A 317 -2.56 3.77 -22.27
CA GLN A 317 -2.11 2.55 -21.60
C GLN A 317 -2.99 1.32 -21.93
N SER A 318 -4.22 1.54 -22.44
CA SER A 318 -5.22 0.48 -22.64
C SER A 318 -4.72 -0.70 -23.46
N ALA A 319 -4.06 -0.44 -24.59
CA ALA A 319 -3.63 -1.49 -25.51
C ALA A 319 -2.53 -2.37 -24.88
N ALA A 320 -1.55 -1.76 -24.21
CA ALA A 320 -0.44 -2.46 -23.60
C ALA A 320 -0.90 -3.33 -22.42
N LEU A 321 -1.72 -2.78 -21.51
CA LEU A 321 -2.26 -3.51 -20.36
C LEU A 321 -3.15 -4.68 -20.81
N LYS A 322 -4.07 -4.43 -21.76
CA LYS A 322 -4.96 -5.46 -22.31
C LYS A 322 -4.20 -6.58 -23.01
N GLU A 323 -3.12 -6.27 -23.72
CA GLU A 323 -2.30 -7.29 -24.39
C GLU A 323 -1.45 -8.06 -23.38
N ALA A 324 -0.82 -7.38 -22.42
CA ALA A 324 0.03 -8.02 -21.41
C ALA A 324 -0.77 -8.98 -20.52
N GLN A 325 -2.00 -8.60 -20.14
CA GLN A 325 -2.92 -9.41 -19.34
C GLN A 325 -3.18 -10.80 -19.94
N LYS A 326 -3.00 -11.00 -21.26
CA LYS A 326 -3.15 -12.31 -21.91
C LYS A 326 -2.04 -13.31 -21.55
N TYR A 327 -0.88 -12.82 -21.13
CA TYR A 327 0.32 -13.62 -20.84
C TYR A 327 0.60 -13.75 -19.34
N PHE A 328 0.25 -12.73 -18.56
CA PHE A 328 0.41 -12.69 -17.11
C PHE A 328 -0.47 -11.60 -16.51
N PRO A 329 -0.92 -11.72 -15.26
CA PRO A 329 -1.62 -10.65 -14.56
C PRO A 329 -0.74 -9.39 -14.48
N VAL A 330 -1.31 -8.24 -14.83
CA VAL A 330 -0.67 -6.92 -14.63
C VAL A 330 -1.49 -6.14 -13.62
N ILE A 331 -0.90 -5.87 -12.46
CA ILE A 331 -1.50 -5.04 -11.42
C ILE A 331 -0.91 -3.64 -11.58
N VAL A 332 -1.77 -2.61 -11.57
CA VAL A 332 -1.28 -1.23 -11.42
C VAL A 332 -1.15 -0.97 -9.92
N GLY A 333 -0.02 -1.33 -9.32
CA GLY A 333 0.21 -1.32 -7.87
C GLY A 333 0.34 0.07 -7.29
N GLU A 334 0.60 1.08 -8.12
CA GLU A 334 0.59 2.47 -7.71
C GLU A 334 0.06 3.41 -8.81
N PHE A 335 -0.83 4.31 -8.41
CA PHE A 335 -1.34 5.46 -9.15
C PHE A 335 -2.00 6.46 -8.17
N SER A 336 -2.27 7.70 -8.58
CA SER A 336 -2.99 8.67 -7.76
C SER A 336 -3.89 9.58 -8.61
N LEU A 337 -4.60 10.53 -7.97
CA LEU A 337 -5.28 11.62 -8.70
C LEU A 337 -4.37 12.84 -8.87
N GLY A 338 -3.12 12.77 -8.43
CA GLY A 338 -2.14 13.84 -8.62
C GLY A 338 -1.89 14.09 -10.10
N THR A 339 -2.00 15.35 -10.50
CA THR A 339 -1.61 15.83 -11.85
C THR A 339 -0.36 16.70 -11.83
N ASN A 340 0.19 16.92 -10.64
CA ASN A 340 1.41 17.68 -10.38
C ASN A 340 1.99 17.28 -9.02
N THR A 341 3.17 17.80 -8.70
CA THR A 341 3.89 17.53 -7.45
C THR A 341 3.70 18.64 -6.40
N TYR A 342 2.67 19.48 -6.53
CA TYR A 342 2.36 20.48 -5.51
C TYR A 342 2.02 19.81 -4.18
N CYS A 343 2.65 20.26 -3.09
CA CYS A 343 2.62 19.63 -1.76
C CYS A 343 3.24 18.23 -1.65
N VAL A 344 3.70 17.61 -2.75
CA VAL A 344 4.54 16.41 -2.73
C VAL A 344 5.98 16.75 -2.35
N ASP A 345 6.43 17.98 -2.63
CA ASP A 345 7.46 18.58 -1.78
C ASP A 345 6.74 19.34 -0.68
N TYR A 346 6.64 18.77 0.52
CA TYR A 346 5.88 19.41 1.60
C TYR A 346 6.37 20.83 1.92
N GLN A 347 7.63 21.13 1.62
CA GLN A 347 8.17 22.47 1.82
C GLN A 347 7.49 23.51 0.93
N SER A 348 7.00 23.11 -0.24
CA SER A 348 6.22 23.95 -1.15
C SER A 348 4.86 24.38 -0.57
N CYS A 349 4.41 23.72 0.50
CA CYS A 349 3.11 23.93 1.14
C CYS A 349 3.20 24.31 2.62
N PHE A 350 4.36 24.79 3.07
CA PHE A 350 4.47 25.35 4.42
C PHE A 350 3.49 26.51 4.62
N GLY A 351 2.70 26.41 5.69
CA GLY A 351 1.76 27.45 6.11
C GLY A 351 0.42 27.46 5.37
N ILE A 352 0.14 26.46 4.53
CA ILE A 352 -1.21 26.23 3.99
C ILE A 352 -1.91 25.09 4.73
N THR A 353 -3.24 25.17 4.80
CA THR A 353 -4.11 24.12 5.34
C THR A 353 -4.61 23.20 4.23
N LEU A 354 -5.05 21.99 4.58
CA LEU A 354 -5.70 21.09 3.63
C LEU A 354 -6.91 21.73 2.95
N ASP A 355 -7.71 22.52 3.67
CA ASP A 355 -8.83 23.31 3.11
C ASP A 355 -8.37 24.25 1.99
N GLN A 356 -7.28 25.00 2.23
CA GLN A 356 -6.71 25.89 1.22
C GLN A 356 -6.16 25.12 0.02
N MET A 357 -5.50 23.98 0.27
CA MET A 357 -4.99 23.13 -0.79
C MET A 357 -6.13 22.61 -1.68
N ILE A 358 -7.15 21.99 -1.08
CA ILE A 358 -8.35 21.51 -1.77
C ILE A 358 -9.00 22.66 -2.55
N SER A 359 -9.18 23.82 -1.91
CA SER A 359 -9.76 24.99 -2.56
C SER A 359 -8.92 25.47 -3.76
N ASN A 360 -7.60 25.30 -3.75
CA ASN A 360 -6.73 25.68 -4.85
C ASN A 360 -6.84 24.69 -6.02
N ILE A 361 -6.85 23.38 -5.74
CA ILE A 361 -6.90 22.34 -6.78
C ILE A 361 -8.31 22.20 -7.37
N THR A 362 -9.33 22.30 -6.52
CA THR A 362 -10.73 22.04 -6.89
C THR A 362 -11.63 23.25 -6.68
N SER A 363 -11.13 24.42 -7.08
CA SER A 363 -11.82 25.71 -6.97
C SER A 363 -13.14 25.82 -7.76
N SER A 364 -13.42 24.86 -8.65
CA SER A 364 -14.64 24.83 -9.47
C SER A 364 -15.26 23.43 -9.51
N TYR A 365 -16.53 23.37 -9.94
CA TYR A 365 -17.22 22.10 -10.16
C TYR A 365 -16.52 21.29 -11.25
N GLU A 366 -16.03 21.94 -12.31
CA GLU A 366 -15.32 21.29 -13.42
C GLU A 366 -14.01 20.64 -12.95
N ALA A 367 -13.28 21.28 -12.02
CA ALA A 367 -12.06 20.71 -11.46
C ALA A 367 -12.33 19.47 -10.60
N ASN A 368 -13.40 19.51 -9.77
CA ASN A 368 -13.83 18.32 -9.04
C ASN A 368 -14.33 17.21 -9.97
N LEU A 369 -15.09 17.59 -10.99
CA LEU A 369 -15.60 16.65 -11.97
C LEU A 369 -14.47 15.97 -12.73
N PHE A 370 -13.42 16.73 -13.07
CA PHE A 370 -12.21 16.18 -13.64
C PHE A 370 -11.56 15.13 -12.72
N MET A 371 -11.44 15.37 -11.40
CA MET A 371 -10.88 14.35 -10.49
C MET A 371 -11.67 13.04 -10.53
N ARG A 372 -13.01 13.12 -10.58
CA ARG A 372 -13.86 11.94 -10.75
C ARG A 372 -13.68 11.27 -12.12
N GLN A 373 -13.60 12.05 -13.20
CA GLN A 373 -13.34 11.53 -14.56
C GLN A 373 -11.95 10.89 -14.66
N PHE A 374 -10.95 11.48 -14.01
CA PHE A 374 -9.59 11.01 -13.99
C PHE A 374 -9.47 9.70 -13.21
N TRP A 375 -10.14 9.57 -12.06
CA TRP A 375 -10.30 8.27 -11.41
C TRP A 375 -11.01 7.25 -12.32
N GLU A 376 -12.10 7.66 -12.98
CA GLU A 376 -12.92 6.72 -13.74
C GLU A 376 -12.18 6.17 -14.97
N VAL A 377 -11.43 7.01 -15.70
CA VAL A 377 -10.57 6.54 -16.80
C VAL A 377 -9.46 5.63 -16.27
N GLN A 378 -8.82 5.97 -15.16
CA GLN A 378 -7.78 5.16 -14.53
C GLN A 378 -8.31 3.79 -14.14
N SER A 379 -9.39 3.72 -13.34
CA SER A 379 -10.01 2.45 -12.94
C SER A 379 -10.46 1.60 -14.14
N ASN A 380 -11.06 2.20 -15.17
CA ASN A 380 -11.47 1.47 -16.38
C ASN A 380 -10.28 0.89 -17.14
N VAL A 381 -9.21 1.68 -17.33
CA VAL A 381 -8.01 1.25 -18.06
C VAL A 381 -7.23 0.21 -17.28
N TYR A 382 -7.05 0.40 -15.97
CA TYR A 382 -6.30 -0.52 -15.12
C TYR A 382 -7.03 -1.85 -14.91
N GLU A 383 -8.36 -1.87 -14.93
CA GLU A 383 -9.16 -3.10 -14.93
C GLU A 383 -9.15 -3.85 -16.28
N LEU A 384 -8.53 -3.30 -17.34
CA LEU A 384 -8.14 -4.12 -18.51
C LEU A 384 -6.99 -5.09 -18.17
N GLY A 385 -6.17 -4.74 -17.17
CA GLY A 385 -5.25 -5.63 -16.48
C GLY A 385 -5.95 -6.43 -15.37
N ALA A 386 -5.19 -6.75 -14.31
CA ALA A 386 -5.70 -7.42 -13.12
C ALA A 386 -6.43 -6.47 -12.16
N GLY A 387 -6.17 -5.16 -12.24
CA GLY A 387 -6.78 -4.12 -11.42
C GLY A 387 -5.74 -3.12 -10.93
N TRP A 388 -6.02 -2.46 -9.80
CA TRP A 388 -5.30 -1.29 -9.34
C TRP A 388 -5.20 -1.20 -7.80
N ILE A 389 -4.16 -0.54 -7.32
CA ILE A 389 -3.94 -0.22 -5.91
C ILE A 389 -3.54 1.27 -5.81
N PHE A 390 -4.37 2.08 -5.14
CA PHE A 390 -4.18 3.53 -5.07
C PHE A 390 -2.99 3.89 -4.16
N TRP A 391 -2.14 4.81 -4.61
CA TRP A 391 -1.08 5.42 -3.82
C TRP A 391 -1.47 6.84 -3.37
N SER A 392 -1.70 7.09 -2.09
CA SER A 392 -1.66 6.17 -0.95
C SER A 392 -2.82 6.42 0.02
N VAL A 393 -2.90 5.69 1.13
CA VAL A 393 -3.99 5.81 2.12
C VAL A 393 -4.16 7.26 2.61
N HIS A 394 -3.09 7.86 3.11
CA HIS A 394 -3.10 9.18 3.73
C HIS A 394 -2.05 10.11 3.13
N HIS A 395 -2.36 11.39 3.18
CA HIS A 395 -1.41 12.49 3.08
C HIS A 395 -2.02 13.68 3.81
N GLU A 396 -1.24 14.37 4.64
CA GLU A 396 -1.73 15.52 5.41
C GLU A 396 -2.19 16.72 4.57
N LEU A 397 -1.53 16.97 3.43
CA LEU A 397 -1.71 18.19 2.64
C LEU A 397 -2.05 17.92 1.17
N ALA A 398 -1.52 16.87 0.52
CA ALA A 398 -1.80 16.59 -0.89
C ALA A 398 -2.98 15.60 -1.06
N GLY A 399 -4.20 16.10 -0.92
CA GLY A 399 -5.46 15.38 -1.12
C GLY A 399 -5.53 14.44 -2.34
N PRO A 400 -5.10 14.81 -3.56
CA PRO A 400 -5.10 13.90 -4.70
C PRO A 400 -4.18 12.67 -4.56
N TRP A 401 -3.24 12.71 -3.61
CA TRP A 401 -2.36 11.60 -3.23
C TRP A 401 -2.84 10.86 -1.98
N SER A 402 -3.96 11.27 -1.39
CA SER A 402 -4.62 10.60 -0.28
C SER A 402 -5.93 9.98 -0.75
N TRP A 403 -6.01 8.66 -0.67
CA TRP A 403 -7.22 7.90 -0.92
C TRP A 403 -8.34 8.36 0.02
N THR A 404 -8.04 8.47 1.33
CA THR A 404 -9.06 8.89 2.31
C THR A 404 -9.60 10.28 2.04
N GLN A 405 -8.73 11.22 1.62
CA GLN A 405 -9.18 12.56 1.28
C GLN A 405 -9.94 12.57 -0.05
N SER A 406 -9.49 11.85 -1.06
CA SER A 406 -10.17 11.74 -2.35
C SER A 406 -11.56 11.11 -2.21
N ALA A 407 -11.70 10.13 -1.32
CA ALA A 407 -12.98 9.53 -0.91
C ALA A 407 -13.88 10.55 -0.20
N ALA A 408 -13.35 11.30 0.78
CA ALA A 408 -14.11 12.31 1.52
C ALA A 408 -14.64 13.46 0.64
N GLN A 409 -13.95 13.72 -0.47
CA GLN A 409 -14.32 14.72 -1.48
C GLN A 409 -15.21 14.18 -2.59
N ASN A 410 -15.63 12.92 -2.52
CA ASN A 410 -16.44 12.22 -3.53
C ASN A 410 -15.79 12.20 -4.93
N TRP A 411 -14.46 12.32 -5.01
CA TRP A 411 -13.74 12.07 -6.27
C TRP A 411 -13.70 10.57 -6.57
N LEU A 412 -13.65 9.75 -5.51
CA LEU A 412 -13.77 8.30 -5.56
C LEU A 412 -15.19 7.89 -5.11
N PRO A 413 -15.91 7.01 -5.84
CA PRO A 413 -17.18 6.47 -5.38
C PRO A 413 -17.01 5.45 -4.25
N GLU A 414 -18.05 5.30 -3.43
CA GLU A 414 -18.15 4.21 -2.44
C GLU A 414 -18.17 2.82 -3.10
N ASP A 415 -18.83 2.68 -4.25
CA ASP A 415 -18.73 1.49 -5.09
C ASP A 415 -17.71 1.72 -6.22
N PRO A 416 -16.52 1.11 -6.18
CA PRO A 416 -15.48 1.31 -7.20
C PRO A 416 -15.87 0.74 -8.58
N SER A 417 -16.96 -0.04 -8.66
CA SER A 417 -17.54 -0.49 -9.93
C SER A 417 -18.50 0.53 -10.57
N GLU A 418 -18.87 1.59 -9.85
CA GLU A 418 -19.73 2.65 -10.38
C GLU A 418 -19.04 3.36 -11.55
N LYS A 419 -19.70 3.36 -12.72
CA LYS A 419 -19.28 4.10 -13.93
C LYS A 419 -20.36 5.08 -14.37
N ILE A 420 -19.96 6.32 -14.62
CA ILE A 420 -20.84 7.40 -15.06
C ILE A 420 -20.75 7.57 -16.58
N TRP A 421 -19.56 7.42 -17.16
CA TRP A 421 -19.30 7.70 -18.57
C TRP A 421 -19.06 6.41 -19.38
N PRO A 422 -19.52 6.36 -20.64
CA PRO A 422 -19.16 5.29 -21.56
C PRO A 422 -17.63 5.18 -21.72
N PHE A 423 -17.12 3.95 -21.68
CA PHE A 423 -15.70 3.65 -21.89
C PHE A 423 -15.47 2.81 -23.16
N TYR A 424 -14.51 3.22 -23.98
CA TYR A 424 -14.13 2.58 -25.24
C TYR A 424 -12.70 2.07 -25.17
N SER A 425 -12.51 0.81 -24.76
CA SER A 425 -11.19 0.20 -24.48
C SER A 425 -10.23 0.13 -25.67
N GLU A 426 -10.73 0.28 -26.90
CA GLU A 426 -9.90 0.24 -28.13
C GLU A 426 -9.33 1.61 -28.50
N ASN A 427 -9.80 2.69 -27.86
CA ASN A 427 -9.36 4.04 -28.19
C ASN A 427 -8.16 4.43 -27.33
N SER A 428 -7.10 4.94 -27.96
CA SER A 428 -5.92 5.47 -27.25
C SER A 428 -6.06 6.92 -26.79
N THR A 429 -7.13 7.60 -27.21
CA THR A 429 -7.51 8.98 -26.84
C THR A 429 -9.03 9.05 -26.79
N TYR A 430 -9.61 9.90 -25.94
CA TYR A 430 -11.07 9.99 -25.76
C TYR A 430 -11.71 8.61 -25.52
N CYS A 431 -11.04 7.76 -24.74
CA CYS A 431 -11.56 6.46 -24.35
C CYS A 431 -12.69 6.57 -23.32
N LEU A 432 -12.83 7.72 -22.64
CA LEU A 432 -13.96 8.03 -21.76
C LEU A 432 -14.81 9.13 -22.40
N ASP A 433 -16.09 8.87 -22.66
CA ASP A 433 -17.03 9.84 -23.24
C ASP A 433 -17.60 10.75 -22.16
N ILE A 434 -16.80 11.76 -21.77
CA ILE A 434 -17.13 12.67 -20.68
C ILE A 434 -18.35 13.58 -20.94
N TYR A 435 -18.85 13.61 -22.18
CA TYR A 435 -19.96 14.48 -22.60
C TYR A 435 -21.32 13.76 -22.61
N ASN A 436 -21.33 12.42 -22.61
CA ASN A 436 -22.55 11.62 -22.72
C ASN A 436 -22.66 10.61 -21.57
N PRO A 437 -22.94 11.05 -20.33
CA PRO A 437 -23.09 10.15 -19.19
C PRO A 437 -24.19 9.11 -19.45
N LEU A 438 -23.96 7.87 -18.99
CA LEU A 438 -24.78 6.68 -19.27
C LEU A 438 -26.27 6.85 -18.90
N GLN A 439 -26.57 7.66 -17.88
CA GLN A 439 -27.92 7.91 -17.40
C GLN A 439 -28.33 9.40 -17.52
N GLY A 440 -27.64 10.15 -18.39
CA GLY A 440 -27.76 11.61 -18.43
C GLY A 440 -27.25 12.25 -17.12
N ASP A 441 -27.70 13.46 -16.83
CA ASP A 441 -27.21 14.23 -15.68
C ASP A 441 -27.76 13.76 -14.32
N GLN A 442 -28.54 12.68 -14.28
CA GLN A 442 -29.28 12.25 -13.07
C GLN A 442 -28.37 11.71 -11.95
N ASN A 443 -27.19 11.20 -12.29
CA ASN A 443 -26.27 10.54 -11.34
C ASN A 443 -24.92 11.28 -11.25
N MET A 444 -24.91 12.58 -11.54
CA MET A 444 -23.69 13.36 -11.40
C MET A 444 -23.34 13.50 -9.90
N PRO A 445 -22.08 13.26 -9.52
CA PRO A 445 -21.64 13.32 -8.14
C PRO A 445 -21.76 14.75 -7.59
N TYR A 446 -22.03 14.83 -6.29
CA TYR A 446 -21.91 16.07 -5.54
C TYR A 446 -20.50 16.18 -4.94
N PHE A 447 -19.90 17.36 -5.04
CA PHE A 447 -18.57 17.63 -4.51
C PHE A 447 -18.64 18.66 -3.37
N PRO A 448 -18.06 18.37 -2.20
CA PRO A 448 -17.95 19.35 -1.12
C PRO A 448 -17.16 20.59 -1.57
N SER A 449 -17.57 21.78 -1.11
CA SER A 449 -16.90 23.04 -1.45
C SER A 449 -15.72 23.40 -0.54
N TYR A 450 -15.34 22.51 0.38
CA TYR A 450 -14.26 22.63 1.37
C TYR A 450 -13.66 21.24 1.63
N ALA A 451 -12.54 21.13 2.33
CA ALA A 451 -11.99 19.84 2.70
C ALA A 451 -12.92 19.15 3.70
N ASN A 452 -13.63 18.12 3.25
CA ASN A 452 -14.39 17.27 4.15
C ASN A 452 -13.41 16.35 4.91
N PRO A 453 -13.43 16.33 6.25
CA PRO A 453 -12.64 15.39 7.02
C PRO A 453 -13.00 13.94 6.66
N TYR A 454 -12.00 13.12 6.32
CA TYR A 454 -12.23 11.69 6.05
C TYR A 454 -12.78 10.91 7.25
N THR A 455 -12.65 11.45 8.45
CA THR A 455 -13.28 10.92 9.67
C THR A 455 -14.81 11.03 9.66
N ASN A 456 -15.39 11.81 8.75
CA ASN A 456 -16.84 11.94 8.58
C ASN A 456 -17.44 10.79 7.75
N ILE A 457 -16.62 9.96 7.10
CA ILE A 457 -17.08 8.75 6.43
C ILE A 457 -17.70 7.83 7.51
N ASP A 458 -18.99 7.52 7.38
CA ASP A 458 -19.70 6.70 8.35
C ASP A 458 -19.26 5.23 8.23
N ILE A 459 -18.57 4.76 9.26
CA ILE A 459 -18.10 3.38 9.40
C ILE A 459 -18.84 2.62 10.50
N SER A 460 -19.90 3.19 11.06
CA SER A 460 -20.63 2.62 12.21
C SER A 460 -21.36 1.31 11.89
N THR A 461 -21.66 1.09 10.61
CA THR A 461 -22.31 -0.12 10.10
C THR A 461 -21.32 -1.23 9.75
N VAL A 462 -20.03 -0.92 9.63
CA VAL A 462 -18.98 -1.87 9.27
C VAL A 462 -18.58 -2.68 10.49
N THR A 463 -18.76 -4.00 10.43
CA THR A 463 -18.49 -4.91 11.54
C THR A 463 -17.43 -5.95 11.16
N ARG A 464 -16.65 -6.39 12.15
CA ARG A 464 -15.67 -7.48 11.96
C ARG A 464 -16.40 -8.74 11.53
N LYS A 465 -15.92 -9.36 10.44
CA LYS A 465 -16.31 -10.71 10.02
C LYS A 465 -15.56 -11.68 10.93
N PHE A 466 -16.25 -12.24 11.93
CA PHE A 466 -15.71 -13.38 12.66
C PHE A 466 -15.88 -14.62 11.79
N PHE A 467 -14.80 -15.10 11.18
CA PHE A 467 -14.78 -16.45 10.62
C PHE A 467 -14.96 -17.41 11.79
N ALA A 468 -16.17 -17.95 11.94
CA ALA A 468 -16.40 -19.03 12.87
C ALA A 468 -15.53 -20.19 12.40
N ASN A 469 -14.49 -20.54 13.16
CA ASN A 469 -13.80 -21.82 13.01
C ASN A 469 -14.89 -22.90 12.96
N SER A 470 -15.16 -23.46 11.78
CA SER A 470 -16.05 -24.61 11.65
C SER A 470 -15.31 -25.82 12.22
N THR A 471 -15.20 -25.86 13.54
CA THR A 471 -15.01 -27.12 14.24
C THR A 471 -16.32 -27.86 14.03
N THR A 472 -16.29 -28.77 13.07
CA THR A 472 -17.29 -29.82 12.91
C THR A 472 -17.27 -30.65 14.19
N THR A 473 -18.02 -30.23 15.21
CA THR A 473 -18.44 -31.12 16.29
C THR A 473 -19.45 -32.09 15.71
N SER A 474 -18.93 -33.14 15.07
CA SER A 474 -19.59 -34.42 15.09
C SER A 474 -19.53 -34.91 16.53
N ASN A 475 -20.67 -34.90 17.24
CA ASN A 475 -20.92 -35.87 18.30
C ASN A 475 -22.41 -36.01 18.58
N SER A 476 -22.88 -37.17 18.14
CA SER A 476 -23.98 -37.99 18.62
C SER A 476 -24.62 -37.57 19.95
N GLU A 477 -25.94 -37.50 19.91
CA GLU A 477 -26.83 -37.64 21.05
C GLU A 477 -26.44 -38.87 21.89
N SER A 478 -26.18 -38.66 23.18
CA SER A 478 -26.52 -39.66 24.19
C SER A 478 -26.83 -38.97 25.52
N ASN A 479 -28.09 -39.17 25.94
CA ASN A 479 -28.60 -38.87 27.27
C ASN A 479 -27.76 -39.59 28.34
N SER A 480 -27.31 -38.87 29.37
CA SER A 480 -27.41 -39.37 30.74
C SER A 480 -27.34 -38.24 31.77
N THR A 481 -28.37 -38.24 32.61
CA THR A 481 -28.54 -37.50 33.84
C THR A 481 -27.58 -38.00 34.92
N SER A 482 -26.90 -37.08 35.64
CA SER A 482 -26.66 -37.25 37.08
C SER A 482 -26.32 -35.93 37.76
N THR A 483 -26.83 -35.81 38.97
CA THR A 483 -26.90 -34.65 39.86
C THR A 483 -25.76 -34.64 40.89
N LEU A 484 -25.64 -33.50 41.60
CA LEU A 484 -24.89 -33.23 42.86
C LEU A 484 -23.39 -32.90 42.67
N SER A 485 -22.76 -31.94 43.37
CA SER A 485 -23.09 -31.18 44.59
C SER A 485 -22.11 -29.99 44.77
N ASN A 486 -22.50 -29.07 45.66
CA ASN A 486 -21.80 -27.86 46.12
C ASN A 486 -20.37 -28.06 46.64
N GLY A 487 -19.56 -27.00 46.50
CA GLY A 487 -18.34 -26.79 47.28
C GLY A 487 -17.80 -25.37 47.15
N THR A 488 -18.36 -24.44 47.93
CA THR A 488 -17.83 -23.08 48.14
C THR A 488 -16.84 -23.12 49.31
N VAL A 489 -15.61 -22.65 49.13
CA VAL A 489 -14.78 -22.13 50.22
C VAL A 489 -13.98 -20.92 49.72
N SER A 490 -14.07 -19.86 50.51
CA SER A 490 -13.53 -18.52 50.35
C SER A 490 -12.19 -18.31 51.09
N SER A 491 -11.54 -17.18 50.74
CA SER A 491 -10.58 -16.38 51.52
C SER A 491 -9.13 -16.91 51.54
N SER A 492 -8.07 -16.08 51.56
CA SER A 492 -7.92 -14.70 52.03
C SER A 492 -6.61 -14.05 51.53
N ASN A 493 -6.64 -12.72 51.46
CA ASN A 493 -5.54 -11.76 51.30
C ASN A 493 -4.29 -12.01 52.16
N ALA A 494 -3.13 -11.54 51.66
CA ALA A 494 -2.12 -10.89 52.49
C ALA A 494 -1.25 -9.92 51.66
N THR A 495 -1.32 -8.64 52.06
CA THR A 495 -0.42 -7.52 51.75
C THR A 495 0.86 -7.61 52.59
N SER A 496 1.99 -7.14 52.05
CA SER A 496 3.03 -6.47 52.86
C SER A 496 4.00 -5.66 52.01
N SER A 497 4.45 -4.56 52.59
CA SER A 497 5.05 -3.36 52.02
C SER A 497 6.57 -3.28 52.14
N SER A 498 7.14 -2.35 51.35
CA SER A 498 8.24 -1.41 51.63
C SER A 498 9.62 -1.91 52.09
N ASN A 499 10.67 -1.48 51.37
CA ASN A 499 11.64 -0.54 51.95
C ASN A 499 12.54 0.12 50.90
N SER A 500 12.81 1.40 51.15
CA SER A 500 13.75 2.29 50.48
C SER A 500 15.10 2.28 51.18
N THR A 501 16.18 2.55 50.43
CA THR A 501 17.37 3.26 50.96
C THR A 501 18.19 3.88 49.83
N SER A 502 18.67 5.08 50.11
CA SER A 502 19.50 5.98 49.32
C SER A 502 20.99 5.79 49.62
N SER A 503 21.87 6.18 48.68
CA SER A 503 23.09 6.96 48.99
C SER A 503 23.83 7.41 47.72
N SER A 504 24.46 8.57 47.83
CA SER A 504 25.06 9.47 46.84
C SER A 504 26.60 9.38 46.73
N THR A 505 27.18 10.24 45.87
CA THR A 505 28.60 10.70 45.69
C THR A 505 29.37 10.00 44.55
N SER A 506 30.20 10.61 43.67
CA SER A 506 30.78 11.97 43.55
C SER A 506 31.43 12.22 42.15
N ALA A 507 31.20 13.42 41.59
CA ALA A 507 32.13 14.43 41.02
C ALA A 507 33.38 14.13 40.13
N LYS A 508 33.38 14.80 38.96
CA LYS A 508 34.38 15.74 38.34
C LYS A 508 35.53 15.29 37.37
N SER A 509 35.54 16.04 36.26
CA SER A 509 36.63 16.58 35.39
C SER A 509 36.71 15.91 34.01
N GLY A 510 36.82 16.56 32.85
CA GLY A 510 37.08 17.96 32.50
C GLY A 510 38.28 18.03 31.55
N SER A 511 38.08 18.14 30.22
CA SER A 511 39.05 18.77 29.30
C SER A 511 38.49 19.00 27.88
N GLU A 512 38.42 20.29 27.56
CA GLU A 512 38.54 21.07 26.32
C GLU A 512 38.77 20.44 24.93
N ARG A 513 38.23 21.19 23.94
CA ARG A 513 38.27 21.06 22.47
C ARG A 513 39.63 21.44 21.84
N PRO A 514 39.83 21.22 20.52
CA PRO A 514 39.53 22.27 19.52
C PRO A 514 38.89 21.72 18.22
N ILE A 515 37.77 22.26 17.72
CA ILE A 515 37.64 23.26 16.64
C ILE A 515 38.64 23.09 15.49
N LEU A 516 38.15 22.60 14.35
CA LEU A 516 38.66 22.93 13.02
C LEU A 516 37.48 23.22 12.08
N ASN A 517 37.38 24.51 11.71
CA ASN A 517 36.55 25.02 10.63
C ASN A 517 37.20 24.71 9.30
N ILE A 518 36.49 24.06 8.38
CA ILE A 518 36.74 24.20 6.93
C ILE A 518 35.38 24.32 6.24
N SER A 519 35.10 25.52 5.74
CA SER A 519 33.99 25.83 4.85
C SER A 519 34.45 25.69 3.40
N PHE A 520 33.73 24.96 2.56
CA PHE A 520 33.56 25.11 1.10
C PHE A 520 32.45 24.11 0.75
N GLY A 521 31.36 24.38 0.06
CA GLY A 521 30.95 25.45 -0.82
C GLY A 521 29.95 24.77 -1.76
N MET A 522 28.64 24.99 -1.55
CA MET A 522 27.60 24.36 -2.36
C MET A 522 27.74 24.75 -3.83
N ILE A 523 27.81 23.76 -4.72
CA ILE A 523 27.51 23.94 -6.14
C ILE A 523 26.26 23.12 -6.41
N SER A 524 25.15 23.83 -6.58
CA SER A 524 23.89 23.32 -7.10
C SER A 524 24.08 22.96 -8.58
N LEU A 525 24.07 21.67 -8.89
CA LEU A 525 23.93 21.17 -10.26
C LEU A 525 22.49 20.69 -10.44
N ILE A 526 21.69 21.55 -11.06
CA ILE A 526 20.38 21.21 -11.61
C ILE A 526 20.64 20.34 -12.84
N SER A 527 20.42 19.04 -12.73
CA SER A 527 20.33 18.15 -13.90
C SER A 527 18.88 18.14 -14.40
N LEU A 528 18.61 18.96 -15.43
CA LEU A 528 17.48 18.73 -16.33
C LEU A 528 17.79 17.47 -17.15
N CYS A 529 17.07 16.37 -16.92
CA CYS A 529 16.97 15.28 -17.89
C CYS A 529 15.67 15.45 -18.67
N LEU A 530 15.80 16.01 -19.88
CA LEU A 530 14.79 15.93 -20.93
C LEU A 530 14.72 14.49 -21.46
N ILE A 531 13.51 13.94 -21.48
CA ILE A 531 13.05 12.72 -22.18
C ILE A 531 11.72 13.18 -22.82
N VAL A 532 11.33 12.94 -24.06
CA VAL A 532 11.78 12.11 -25.19
C VAL A 532 11.08 12.67 -26.44
N LEU A 533 11.57 12.37 -27.65
CA LEU A 533 10.67 12.13 -28.79
C LEU A 533 11.34 11.14 -29.75
N LEU A 534 11.02 9.86 -29.59
CA LEU A 534 10.58 8.91 -30.64
C LEU A 534 10.14 7.58 -30.03
#